data_AF-A0A9X7UDU2-F1
#
_entry.id   AF-A0A9X7UDU2-F1
#
_cell.length_a   1.000
_cell.length_b   1.000
_cell.length_c   1.000
_cell.angle_alpha   90.00
_cell.angle_beta   90.00
_cell.angle_gamma   90.00
#
_symmetry.space_group_name_H-M   'P 1'
#
loop_
_entity.id
_entity.type
_entity.pdbx_description
1 polymer ?
#
loop_
_entity_poly.entity_id
_entity_poly.type
_entity_poly.pdbx_seq_one_letter_code
_entity_poly.pdbx_strand_id
1 'polypeptide(L)'
;MRRCIAAAAMALAVTAPSGAAEPNRSAKLGYWWYAPTPAEPSEPDADQPPPAPVIPPMTELAKWSPPRIAKLITEQRDYAATVLSVDAVADFWRLQDFARRKARAFAGVTQLAMLTHPELSARSAYPVVGDARDAMGAQKDATRRAYLRSKGGEFALIMFSRASCGYCRVQWPILQRFQEEMGWQVSSQDLDRKPELSSRFGVEVTPTTMVIRRGSSQRMVIANGVEAYPNLIQTAYQAVKLLSGDIRPEQFLTEAGEENGFFDALANGPVAASDPAVSQGAQP
;
A
#
# COMPACT_ATOMS: atom_id res chain seq x y z
N MET A 1 -61.41 63.22 -55.52
CA MET A 1 -61.73 62.18 -54.52
C MET A 1 -62.16 60.90 -55.24
N ARG A 2 -61.58 59.77 -54.81
CA ARG A 2 -61.95 58.37 -55.12
C ARG A 2 -61.96 57.94 -56.60
N ARG A 3 -60.89 57.28 -57.02
CA ARG A 3 -60.90 56.31 -58.12
C ARG A 3 -60.05 55.09 -57.75
N CYS A 4 -60.73 53.98 -57.47
CA CYS A 4 -60.19 52.63 -57.47
C CYS A 4 -60.69 51.95 -58.76
N ILE A 5 -59.77 51.52 -59.63
CA ILE A 5 -59.97 50.61 -60.78
C ILE A 5 -58.60 49.93 -60.93
N ALA A 6 -58.40 48.67 -60.52
CA ALA A 6 -58.81 47.39 -61.10
C ALA A 6 -57.89 46.86 -62.22
N ALA A 7 -57.60 45.57 -62.07
CA ALA A 7 -57.35 44.54 -63.08
C ALA A 7 -55.98 44.44 -63.78
N ALA A 8 -55.53 43.18 -63.81
CA ALA A 8 -54.30 42.62 -64.32
C ALA A 8 -54.29 42.45 -65.84
N ALA A 9 -53.08 42.38 -66.43
CA ALA A 9 -52.84 41.72 -67.71
C ALA A 9 -51.42 41.11 -67.74
N MET A 10 -51.36 39.81 -68.03
CA MET A 10 -50.15 39.02 -68.30
C MET A 10 -49.44 39.48 -69.58
N ALA A 11 -48.11 39.41 -69.60
CA ALA A 11 -47.35 39.15 -70.81
C ALA A 11 -46.08 38.33 -70.49
N LEU A 12 -46.02 37.12 -71.05
CA LEU A 12 -44.81 36.30 -71.12
C LEU A 12 -43.82 36.93 -72.11
N ALA A 13 -42.54 37.02 -71.74
CA ALA A 13 -41.43 37.10 -72.67
C ALA A 13 -40.37 36.05 -72.28
N VAL A 14 -40.12 35.14 -73.21
CA VAL A 14 -39.05 34.13 -73.15
C VAL A 14 -37.75 34.78 -73.62
N THR A 15 -36.68 34.67 -72.82
CA THR A 15 -35.30 34.77 -73.26
C THR A 15 -34.48 33.60 -72.69
N ALA A 16 -33.62 33.06 -73.55
CA ALA A 16 -32.93 31.77 -73.46
C ALA A 16 -31.76 31.75 -72.42
N PRO A 17 -31.19 30.57 -72.12
CA PRO A 17 -30.35 30.33 -70.95
C PRO A 17 -28.89 30.71 -71.20
N SER A 18 -28.25 31.36 -70.24
CA SER A 18 -26.78 31.40 -70.09
C SER A 18 -26.44 32.00 -68.74
N GLY A 19 -25.87 31.19 -67.86
CA GLY A 19 -25.45 31.64 -66.53
C GLY A 19 -25.03 30.45 -65.68
N ALA A 20 -23.78 30.06 -65.88
CA ALA A 20 -22.94 29.19 -65.06
C ALA A 20 -23.53 28.63 -63.76
N ALA A 21 -23.37 27.33 -63.58
CA ALA A 21 -23.35 26.69 -62.27
C ALA A 21 -22.47 27.50 -61.31
N GLU A 22 -23.06 28.17 -60.33
CA GLU A 22 -22.30 28.67 -59.19
C GLU A 22 -21.98 27.48 -58.28
N PRO A 23 -20.68 27.22 -58.04
CA PRO A 23 -20.28 26.09 -57.24
C PRO A 23 -20.61 26.37 -55.78
N ASN A 24 -21.25 25.41 -55.12
CA ASN A 24 -21.25 25.28 -53.68
C ASN A 24 -19.79 25.13 -53.20
N ARG A 25 -19.13 26.27 -53.01
CA ARG A 25 -17.87 26.40 -52.31
C ARG A 25 -18.21 27.11 -51.01
N SER A 26 -18.34 26.32 -49.94
CA SER A 26 -17.96 26.82 -48.62
C SER A 26 -16.56 27.41 -48.78
N ALA A 27 -16.46 28.74 -48.89
CA ALA A 27 -15.19 29.42 -48.98
C ALA A 27 -14.42 29.01 -47.72
N LYS A 28 -13.32 28.26 -47.90
CA LYS A 28 -12.46 27.89 -46.78
C LYS A 28 -11.79 29.18 -46.30
N LEU A 29 -12.45 29.85 -45.36
CA LEU A 29 -11.95 31.07 -44.74
C LEU A 29 -10.68 30.70 -43.97
N GLY A 30 -9.59 31.40 -44.27
CA GLY A 30 -8.29 31.15 -43.67
C GLY A 30 -8.27 31.47 -42.18
N TYR A 31 -7.21 31.00 -41.51
CA TYR A 31 -6.95 31.01 -40.06
C TYR A 31 -7.02 32.39 -39.35
N TRP A 32 -7.33 33.47 -40.07
CA TRP A 32 -7.37 34.86 -39.59
C TRP A 32 -8.78 35.46 -39.48
N TRP A 33 -9.82 34.74 -39.93
CA TRP A 33 -11.21 35.14 -39.72
C TRP A 33 -11.71 34.53 -38.42
N TYR A 34 -11.61 35.29 -37.33
CA TYR A 34 -12.20 34.92 -36.04
C TYR A 34 -13.73 34.95 -36.16
N ALA A 35 -14.34 33.79 -36.43
CA ALA A 35 -15.67 33.55 -35.89
C ALA A 35 -15.51 33.52 -34.36
N PRO A 36 -16.31 34.29 -33.58
CA PRO A 36 -16.25 34.18 -32.13
C PRO A 36 -16.49 32.72 -31.77
N THR A 37 -15.51 32.10 -31.12
CA THR A 37 -15.63 30.74 -30.61
C THR A 37 -16.91 30.69 -29.79
N PRO A 38 -17.82 29.71 -30.01
CA PRO A 38 -18.97 29.54 -29.15
C PRO A 38 -18.46 29.51 -27.71
N ALA A 39 -19.03 30.36 -26.85
CA ALA A 39 -18.62 30.41 -25.44
C ALA A 39 -18.65 28.99 -24.88
N GLU A 40 -17.51 28.54 -24.35
CA GLU A 40 -17.47 27.28 -23.60
C GLU A 40 -18.50 27.37 -22.47
N PRO A 41 -19.22 26.28 -22.15
CA PRO A 41 -20.15 26.28 -21.02
C PRO A 41 -19.42 26.79 -19.79
N SER A 42 -19.88 27.90 -19.21
CA SER A 42 -19.31 28.49 -18.00
C SER A 42 -19.27 27.42 -16.91
N GLU A 43 -18.11 27.23 -16.29
CA GLU A 43 -17.99 26.38 -15.10
C GLU A 43 -19.05 26.82 -14.07
N PRO A 44 -19.75 25.87 -13.42
CA PRO A 44 -20.76 26.21 -12.44
C PRO A 44 -20.13 27.05 -11.33
N ASP A 45 -20.76 28.19 -11.06
CA ASP A 45 -20.35 29.17 -10.05
C ASP A 45 -20.20 28.48 -8.68
N ALA A 46 -19.00 28.52 -8.11
CA ALA A 46 -18.64 27.78 -6.90
C ALA A 46 -19.44 28.22 -5.65
N ASP A 47 -20.09 29.37 -5.73
CA ASP A 47 -20.87 29.98 -4.64
C ASP A 47 -22.37 29.63 -4.68
N GLN A 48 -22.85 28.91 -5.70
CA GLN A 48 -24.27 28.49 -5.76
C GLN A 48 -24.50 27.21 -4.95
N PRO A 49 -25.62 27.13 -4.18
CA PRO A 49 -25.92 25.94 -3.41
C PRO A 49 -26.06 24.74 -4.35
N PRO A 50 -25.44 23.59 -4.03
CA PRO A 50 -25.48 22.43 -4.90
C PRO A 50 -26.94 22.00 -5.12
N PRO A 51 -27.27 21.45 -6.30
CA PRO A 51 -28.61 20.95 -6.56
C PRO A 51 -28.94 19.81 -5.58
N ALA A 52 -30.17 19.78 -5.09
CA ALA A 52 -30.64 18.74 -4.18
C ALA A 52 -30.46 17.36 -4.82
N PRO A 53 -29.69 16.44 -4.22
CA PRO A 53 -29.50 15.10 -4.77
C PRO A 53 -30.81 14.32 -4.74
N VAL A 54 -31.09 13.61 -5.83
CA VAL A 54 -32.25 12.71 -5.88
C VAL A 54 -31.86 11.40 -5.19
N ILE A 55 -32.43 11.17 -4.00
CA ILE A 55 -32.23 9.92 -3.26
C ILE A 55 -33.24 8.89 -3.74
N PRO A 56 -32.81 7.81 -4.41
CA PRO A 56 -33.71 6.74 -4.80
C PRO A 56 -34.13 5.91 -3.58
N PRO A 57 -35.22 5.13 -3.69
CA PRO A 57 -35.63 4.22 -2.63
C PRO A 57 -34.52 3.22 -2.28
N MET A 58 -34.47 2.80 -1.01
CA MET A 58 -33.41 1.95 -0.48
C MET A 58 -33.26 0.61 -1.24
N THR A 59 -34.35 0.10 -1.83
CA THR A 59 -34.34 -1.11 -2.66
C THR A 59 -33.52 -0.96 -3.94
N GLU A 60 -33.49 0.24 -4.53
CA GLU A 60 -32.65 0.54 -5.70
C GLU A 60 -31.20 0.82 -5.29
N LEU A 61 -30.97 1.50 -4.17
CA LEU A 61 -29.63 1.69 -3.61
C LEU A 61 -28.91 0.37 -3.31
N ALA A 62 -29.66 -0.68 -2.92
CA ALA A 62 -29.12 -2.01 -2.70
C ALA A 62 -28.43 -2.60 -3.95
N LYS A 63 -28.91 -2.26 -5.15
CA LYS A 63 -28.38 -2.75 -6.43
C LYS A 63 -27.16 -1.95 -6.91
N TRP A 64 -26.90 -0.78 -6.33
CA TRP A 64 -25.82 0.09 -6.78
C TRP A 64 -24.44 -0.38 -6.31
N SER A 65 -23.41 -0.05 -7.08
CA SER A 65 -22.01 -0.32 -6.71
C SER A 65 -21.56 0.57 -5.54
N PRO A 66 -20.65 0.11 -4.65
CA PRO A 66 -20.17 0.90 -3.53
C PRO A 66 -19.58 2.28 -3.91
N PRO A 67 -18.78 2.43 -4.99
CA PRO A 67 -18.26 3.75 -5.37
C PRO A 67 -19.37 4.75 -5.75
N ARG A 68 -20.42 4.27 -6.41
CA ARG A 68 -21.57 5.11 -6.77
C ARG A 68 -22.34 5.60 -5.54
N ILE A 69 -22.53 4.72 -4.56
CA ILE A 69 -23.20 5.08 -3.30
C ILE A 69 -22.34 6.06 -2.49
N ALA A 70 -21.02 5.86 -2.46
CA ALA A 70 -20.10 6.79 -1.82
C ALA A 70 -20.18 8.19 -2.43
N LYS A 71 -20.26 8.30 -3.76
CA LYS A 71 -20.47 9.57 -4.46
C LYS A 71 -21.77 10.26 -4.03
N LEU A 72 -22.90 9.54 -4.01
CA LEU A 72 -24.18 10.09 -3.58
C LEU A 72 -24.17 10.56 -2.12
N ILE A 73 -23.52 9.81 -1.22
CA ILE A 73 -23.35 10.19 0.19
C ILE A 73 -22.60 11.52 0.30
N THR A 74 -21.54 11.70 -0.49
CA THR A 74 -20.75 12.94 -0.53
C THR A 74 -21.59 14.10 -1.04
N GLU A 75 -22.30 13.92 -2.17
CA GLU A 75 -23.18 14.95 -2.74
C GLU A 75 -24.28 15.38 -1.74
N GLN A 76 -24.91 14.42 -1.05
CA GLN A 76 -25.92 14.71 -0.03
C GLN A 76 -25.35 15.38 1.21
N ARG A 77 -24.14 15.00 1.62
CA ARG A 77 -23.44 15.67 2.73
C ARG A 77 -23.20 17.13 2.40
N ASP A 78 -22.65 17.39 1.22
CA ASP A 78 -22.26 18.73 0.80
C ASP A 78 -23.53 19.61 0.64
N TYR A 79 -24.61 19.07 0.06
CA TYR A 79 -25.92 19.72 0.03
C TYR A 79 -26.49 20.02 1.42
N ALA A 80 -26.51 19.03 2.31
CA ALA A 80 -27.03 19.19 3.66
C ALA A 80 -26.23 20.22 4.47
N ALA A 81 -24.92 20.30 4.26
CA ALA A 81 -24.04 21.28 4.89
C ALA A 81 -24.27 22.70 4.37
N THR A 82 -24.65 22.87 3.11
CA THR A 82 -24.99 24.19 2.55
C THR A 82 -26.38 24.66 2.98
N VAL A 83 -27.39 23.78 2.95
CA VAL A 83 -28.79 24.17 3.22
C VAL A 83 -29.13 24.21 4.71
N LEU A 84 -28.45 23.39 5.52
CA LEU A 84 -28.64 23.30 6.98
C LEU A 84 -30.11 23.09 7.42
N SER A 85 -30.90 22.36 6.61
CA SER A 85 -32.27 21.98 6.96
C SER A 85 -32.31 20.61 7.63
N VAL A 86 -33.31 20.42 8.51
CA VAL A 86 -33.54 19.14 9.20
C VAL A 86 -33.79 18.01 8.20
N ASP A 87 -34.54 18.27 7.13
CA ASP A 87 -34.85 17.27 6.10
C ASP A 87 -33.61 16.84 5.31
N ALA A 88 -32.77 17.79 4.87
CA ALA A 88 -31.54 17.47 4.12
C ALA A 88 -30.54 16.68 4.97
N VAL A 89 -30.42 17.02 6.26
CA VAL A 89 -29.59 16.29 7.23
C VAL A 89 -30.18 14.91 7.52
N ALA A 90 -31.51 14.79 7.64
CA ALA A 90 -32.17 13.50 7.81
C ALA A 90 -31.93 12.57 6.62
N ASP A 91 -32.00 13.10 5.40
CA ASP A 91 -31.71 12.40 4.15
C ASP A 91 -30.25 11.90 4.07
N PHE A 92 -29.29 12.74 4.47
CA PHE A 92 -27.90 12.31 4.64
C PHE A 92 -27.80 11.15 5.63
N TRP A 93 -28.44 11.25 6.80
CA TRP A 93 -28.39 10.19 7.81
C TRP A 93 -29.08 8.90 7.39
N ARG A 94 -30.12 8.96 6.55
CA ARG A 94 -30.74 7.77 5.94
C ARG A 94 -29.74 7.04 5.03
N LEU A 95 -29.00 7.77 4.19
CA LEU A 95 -27.94 7.20 3.37
C LEU A 95 -26.79 6.62 4.21
N GLN A 96 -26.38 7.34 5.26
CA GLN A 96 -25.39 6.83 6.21
C GLN A 96 -25.87 5.56 6.92
N ASP A 97 -27.14 5.51 7.33
CA ASP A 97 -27.70 4.31 7.96
C ASP A 97 -27.69 3.10 7.02
N PHE A 98 -28.05 3.31 5.75
CA PHE A 98 -27.95 2.30 4.71
C PHE A 98 -26.50 1.78 4.58
N ALA A 99 -25.51 2.68 4.51
CA ALA A 99 -24.10 2.31 4.43
C ALA A 99 -23.64 1.54 5.69
N ARG A 100 -24.03 1.99 6.89
CA ARG A 100 -23.74 1.31 8.16
C ARG A 100 -24.31 -0.11 8.20
N ARG A 101 -25.57 -0.30 7.77
CA ARG A 101 -26.20 -1.63 7.71
C ARG A 101 -25.49 -2.55 6.71
N LYS A 102 -25.13 -2.04 5.53
CA LYS A 102 -24.37 -2.80 4.53
C LYS A 102 -23.00 -3.20 5.07
N ALA A 103 -22.29 -2.29 5.75
CA ALA A 103 -21.03 -2.58 6.42
C ALA A 103 -21.18 -3.63 7.53
N ARG A 104 -22.25 -3.57 8.33
CA ARG A 104 -22.53 -4.57 9.37
C ARG A 104 -22.79 -5.96 8.79
N ALA A 105 -23.55 -6.04 7.69
CA ALA A 105 -23.78 -7.27 6.96
C ALA A 105 -22.47 -7.83 6.38
N PHE A 106 -21.66 -6.98 5.75
CA PHE A 106 -20.33 -7.35 5.24
C PHE A 106 -19.43 -7.91 6.36
N ALA A 107 -19.35 -7.23 7.50
CA ALA A 107 -18.59 -7.72 8.64
C ALA A 107 -19.08 -9.09 9.14
N GLY A 108 -20.40 -9.33 9.11
CA GLY A 108 -20.99 -10.62 9.45
C GLY A 108 -20.57 -11.74 8.50
N VAL A 109 -20.67 -11.53 7.19
CA VAL A 109 -20.25 -12.53 6.19
C VAL A 109 -18.74 -12.72 6.16
N THR A 110 -17.96 -11.67 6.43
CA THR A 110 -16.50 -11.80 6.59
C THR A 110 -16.17 -12.71 7.77
N GLN A 111 -16.83 -12.54 8.92
CA GLN A 111 -16.61 -13.42 10.07
C GLN A 111 -16.99 -14.87 9.74
N LEU A 112 -18.07 -15.11 8.98
CA LEU A 112 -18.42 -16.45 8.52
C LEU A 112 -17.38 -17.02 7.54
N ALA A 113 -16.95 -16.23 6.57
CA ALA A 113 -15.92 -16.62 5.60
C ALA A 113 -14.62 -17.01 6.29
N MET A 114 -14.18 -16.25 7.30
CA MET A 114 -12.98 -16.57 8.09
C MET A 114 -13.12 -17.85 8.92
N LEU A 115 -14.34 -18.27 9.26
CA LEU A 115 -14.59 -19.53 9.98
C LEU A 115 -14.66 -20.73 9.03
N THR A 116 -15.20 -20.55 7.82
CA THR A 116 -15.30 -21.62 6.81
C THR A 116 -14.02 -21.78 5.99
N HIS A 117 -13.15 -20.76 5.98
CA HIS A 117 -11.86 -20.72 5.29
C HIS A 117 -10.73 -20.37 6.28
N PRO A 118 -10.28 -21.32 7.12
CA PRO A 118 -9.23 -21.09 8.11
C PRO A 118 -7.91 -20.56 7.53
N GLU A 119 -7.61 -20.91 6.28
CA GLU A 119 -6.45 -20.47 5.51
C GLU A 119 -6.41 -18.95 5.28
N LEU A 120 -7.56 -18.27 5.36
CA LEU A 120 -7.65 -16.82 5.24
C LEU A 120 -7.50 -16.11 6.59
N SER A 121 -7.57 -16.85 7.69
CA SER A 121 -7.62 -16.28 9.03
C SER A 121 -6.25 -16.27 9.68
N ALA A 122 -5.73 -15.07 9.95
CA ALA A 122 -4.53 -14.89 10.78
C ALA A 122 -4.65 -15.53 12.19
N ARG A 123 -5.87 -15.77 12.68
CA ARG A 123 -6.12 -16.42 13.97
C ARG A 123 -5.70 -17.88 14.00
N SER A 124 -5.59 -18.54 12.85
CA SER A 124 -5.10 -19.92 12.76
C SER A 124 -3.59 -19.99 13.05
N ALA A 125 -2.84 -18.98 12.64
CA ALA A 125 -1.39 -18.91 12.82
C ALA A 125 -0.98 -18.14 14.10
N TYR A 126 -1.77 -17.16 14.55
CA TYR A 126 -1.47 -16.39 15.75
C TYR A 126 -2.63 -16.41 16.77
N PRO A 127 -2.42 -17.01 17.96
CA PRO A 127 -3.46 -17.14 18.96
C PRO A 127 -3.84 -15.77 19.54
N VAL A 128 -5.11 -15.64 19.90
CA VAL A 128 -5.66 -14.41 20.52
C VAL A 128 -5.66 -14.47 22.05
N VAL A 129 -5.55 -15.68 22.63
CA VAL A 129 -5.54 -15.90 24.08
C VAL A 129 -4.14 -15.67 24.64
N GLY A 130 -4.03 -14.95 25.76
CA GLY A 130 -2.75 -14.59 26.40
C GLY A 130 -1.86 -15.79 26.67
N ASP A 131 -2.34 -16.77 27.43
CA ASP A 131 -1.57 -17.97 27.78
C ASP A 131 -1.08 -18.75 26.54
N ALA A 132 -1.90 -18.80 25.48
CA ALA A 132 -1.53 -19.44 24.22
C ALA A 132 -0.45 -18.64 23.47
N ARG A 133 -0.50 -17.31 23.52
CA ARG A 133 0.56 -16.44 22.98
C ARG A 133 1.86 -16.60 23.75
N ASP A 134 1.80 -16.68 25.07
CA ASP A 134 2.99 -16.85 25.91
C ASP A 134 3.64 -18.20 25.66
N ALA A 135 2.84 -19.28 25.58
CA ALA A 135 3.33 -20.61 25.23
C ALA A 135 3.95 -20.65 23.82
N MET A 136 3.28 -20.05 22.83
CA MET A 136 3.82 -19.96 21.47
C MET A 136 5.11 -19.12 21.42
N GLY A 137 5.15 -17.98 22.13
CA GLY A 137 6.32 -17.12 22.22
C GLY A 137 7.51 -17.84 22.84
N ALA A 138 7.29 -18.61 23.92
CA ALA A 138 8.32 -19.43 24.54
C ALA A 138 8.83 -20.53 23.60
N GLN A 139 7.93 -21.18 22.84
CA GLN A 139 8.30 -22.18 21.85
C GLN A 139 9.14 -21.58 20.72
N LYS A 140 8.72 -20.44 20.16
CA LYS A 140 9.47 -19.71 19.13
C LYS A 140 10.85 -19.30 19.63
N ASP A 141 10.93 -18.80 20.88
CA ASP A 141 12.20 -18.42 21.48
C ASP A 141 13.13 -19.63 21.67
N ALA A 142 12.61 -20.76 22.15
CA ALA A 142 13.36 -22.00 22.26
C ALA A 142 13.91 -22.47 20.90
N THR A 143 13.09 -22.41 19.85
CA THR A 143 13.50 -22.75 18.47
C THR A 143 14.61 -21.83 17.98
N ARG A 144 14.48 -20.50 18.13
CA ARG A 144 15.52 -19.54 17.73
C ARG A 144 16.85 -19.83 18.41
N ARG A 145 16.81 -20.03 19.73
CA ARG A 145 18.02 -20.30 20.53
C ARG A 145 18.65 -21.64 20.17
N ALA A 146 17.86 -22.68 19.94
CA ALA A 146 18.37 -23.99 19.52
C ALA A 146 19.08 -23.89 18.16
N TYR A 147 18.45 -23.20 17.21
CA TYR A 147 19.05 -22.95 15.89
C TYR A 147 20.35 -22.15 16.00
N LEU A 148 20.36 -21.03 16.75
CA LEU A 148 21.57 -20.24 16.96
C LEU A 148 22.69 -21.07 17.59
N ARG A 149 22.43 -21.84 18.66
CA ARG A 149 23.43 -22.73 19.26
C ARG A 149 24.01 -23.72 18.26
N SER A 150 23.19 -24.30 17.37
CA SER A 150 23.66 -25.21 16.33
C SER A 150 24.61 -24.57 15.32
N LYS A 151 24.59 -23.23 15.20
CA LYS A 151 25.38 -22.43 14.25
C LYS A 151 26.61 -21.74 14.87
N GLY A 152 26.89 -21.94 16.16
CA GLY A 152 28.02 -21.28 16.84
C GLY A 152 29.42 -21.65 16.33
N GLY A 153 29.55 -22.79 15.63
CA GLY A 153 30.77 -23.18 14.93
C GLY A 153 30.95 -22.51 13.57
N GLU A 154 29.89 -21.98 12.97
CA GLU A 154 29.90 -21.40 11.62
C GLU A 154 29.91 -19.87 11.65
N PHE A 155 29.42 -19.25 12.73
CA PHE A 155 29.23 -17.81 12.82
C PHE A 155 29.80 -17.22 14.12
N ALA A 156 30.02 -15.90 14.11
CA ALA A 156 30.46 -15.13 15.26
C ALA A 156 29.82 -13.75 15.26
N LEU A 157 29.79 -13.09 16.43
CA LEU A 157 29.43 -11.67 16.54
C LEU A 157 30.68 -10.81 16.67
N ILE A 158 30.68 -9.68 15.98
CA ILE A 158 31.68 -8.62 16.16
C ILE A 158 30.96 -7.32 16.48
N MET A 159 31.36 -6.66 17.56
CA MET A 159 30.97 -5.30 17.88
C MET A 159 32.11 -4.33 17.58
N PHE A 160 31.85 -3.32 16.78
CA PHE A 160 32.76 -2.21 16.58
C PHE A 160 32.48 -1.11 17.60
N SER A 161 33.53 -0.63 18.25
CA SER A 161 33.46 0.37 19.32
C SER A 161 34.51 1.46 19.15
N ARG A 162 34.38 2.53 19.94
CA ARG A 162 35.39 3.59 20.11
C ARG A 162 35.53 3.90 21.60
N ALA A 163 36.67 4.45 22.02
CA ALA A 163 36.91 4.79 23.43
C ALA A 163 35.94 5.87 23.93
N SER A 164 35.54 6.81 23.07
CA SER A 164 34.59 7.89 23.37
C SER A 164 33.12 7.44 23.44
N CYS A 165 32.82 6.19 23.11
CA CYS A 165 31.46 5.69 22.96
C CYS A 165 30.86 5.22 24.30
N GLY A 166 30.05 6.06 24.93
CA GLY A 166 29.33 5.70 26.17
C GLY A 166 28.39 4.50 26.00
N TYR A 167 27.67 4.44 24.88
CA TYR A 167 26.72 3.36 24.55
C TYR A 167 27.37 1.99 24.34
N CYS A 168 28.64 1.96 23.92
CA CYS A 168 29.38 0.72 23.72
C CYS A 168 29.54 -0.05 25.05
N ARG A 169 29.66 0.67 26.18
CA ARG A 169 29.69 0.06 27.52
C ARG A 169 28.35 -0.55 27.93
N VAL A 170 27.24 -0.02 27.42
CA VAL A 170 25.88 -0.55 27.67
C VAL A 170 25.62 -1.78 26.81
N GLN A 171 26.05 -1.76 25.54
CA GLN A 171 25.84 -2.87 24.61
C GLN A 171 26.69 -4.09 24.95
N TRP A 172 27.92 -3.91 25.44
CA TRP A 172 28.86 -5.01 25.62
C TRP A 172 28.33 -6.14 26.53
N PRO A 173 27.76 -5.88 27.73
CA PRO A 173 27.18 -6.94 28.56
C PRO A 173 26.03 -7.72 27.89
N ILE A 174 25.27 -7.09 26.98
CA ILE A 174 24.20 -7.75 26.23
C ILE A 174 24.79 -8.78 25.25
N LEU A 175 25.91 -8.45 24.62
CA LEU A 175 26.64 -9.36 23.74
C LEU A 175 27.38 -10.46 24.53
N GLN A 176 27.88 -10.17 25.73
CA GLN A 176 28.45 -11.20 26.61
C GLN A 176 27.39 -12.22 27.04
N ARG A 177 26.18 -11.77 27.37
CA ARG A 177 25.06 -12.67 27.61
C ARG A 177 24.76 -13.56 26.39
N PHE A 178 24.84 -13.01 25.18
CA PHE A 178 24.66 -13.80 23.95
C PHE A 178 25.75 -14.88 23.82
N GLN A 179 27.02 -14.50 24.07
CA GLN A 179 28.14 -15.43 24.09
C GLN A 179 27.91 -16.59 25.06
N GLU A 180 27.51 -16.29 26.29
CA GLU A 180 27.28 -17.27 27.35
C GLU A 180 26.11 -18.21 27.04
N GLU A 181 24.95 -17.67 26.63
CA GLU A 181 23.75 -18.48 26.40
C GLU A 181 23.77 -19.25 25.07
N MET A 182 24.44 -18.74 24.04
CA MET A 182 24.48 -19.35 22.71
C MET A 182 25.78 -20.14 22.43
N GLY A 183 26.84 -19.94 23.23
CA GLY A 183 28.15 -20.58 23.01
C GLY A 183 28.90 -20.04 21.79
N TRP A 184 28.60 -18.83 21.36
CA TRP A 184 29.20 -18.19 20.18
C TRP A 184 30.50 -17.48 20.49
N GLN A 185 31.36 -17.33 19.48
CA GLN A 185 32.45 -16.36 19.57
C GLN A 185 31.89 -14.94 19.42
N VAL A 186 32.21 -14.09 20.39
CA VAL A 186 31.83 -12.68 20.40
C VAL A 186 33.09 -11.87 20.68
N SER A 187 33.36 -10.85 19.87
CA SER A 187 34.52 -9.97 20.05
C SER A 187 34.16 -8.51 19.87
N SER A 188 34.94 -7.63 20.49
CA SER A 188 34.87 -6.19 20.27
C SER A 188 36.13 -5.72 19.54
N GLN A 189 35.96 -4.84 18.55
CA GLN A 189 37.05 -4.20 17.82
C GLN A 189 36.99 -2.69 18.03
N ASP A 190 38.06 -2.15 18.61
CA ASP A 190 38.24 -0.71 18.84
C ASP A 190 38.73 -0.03 17.55
N LEU A 191 37.86 0.80 16.97
CA LEU A 191 38.12 1.54 15.74
C LEU A 191 39.15 2.67 15.93
N ASP A 192 39.35 3.17 17.16
CA ASP A 192 40.38 4.19 17.42
C ASP A 192 41.79 3.58 17.32
N ARG A 193 41.91 2.28 17.66
CA ARG A 193 43.15 1.51 17.55
C ARG A 193 43.34 0.87 16.17
N LYS A 194 42.24 0.60 15.47
CA LYS A 194 42.21 -0.11 14.18
C LYS A 194 41.32 0.62 13.17
N PRO A 195 41.71 1.83 12.74
CA PRO A 195 40.88 2.68 11.87
C PRO A 195 40.58 2.02 10.51
N GLU A 196 41.45 1.14 10.03
CA GLU A 196 41.26 0.38 8.79
C GLU A 196 40.04 -0.55 8.81
N LEU A 197 39.56 -0.94 10.00
CA LEU A 197 38.37 -1.76 10.14
C LEU A 197 37.09 -0.98 9.81
N SER A 198 37.07 0.34 10.05
CA SER A 198 35.90 1.17 9.74
C SER A 198 35.60 1.16 8.24
N SER A 199 36.59 1.42 7.40
CA SER A 199 36.42 1.40 5.94
C SER A 199 36.18 -0.01 5.41
N ARG A 200 36.91 -1.02 5.90
CA ARG A 200 36.74 -2.41 5.46
C ARG A 200 35.37 -2.97 5.79
N PHE A 201 34.77 -2.59 6.91
CA PHE A 201 33.46 -3.07 7.35
C PHE A 201 32.32 -2.11 7.07
N GLY A 202 32.59 -0.90 6.58
CA GLY A 202 31.57 0.12 6.33
C GLY A 202 30.91 0.60 7.63
N VAL A 203 31.71 0.74 8.70
CA VAL A 203 31.20 1.12 10.03
C VAL A 203 31.43 2.60 10.28
N GLU A 204 30.34 3.36 10.26
CA GLU A 204 30.36 4.79 10.51
C GLU A 204 30.03 5.11 11.98
N VAL A 205 29.01 4.43 12.52
CA VAL A 205 28.45 4.65 13.86
C VAL A 205 28.96 3.59 14.84
N THR A 206 29.05 3.93 16.14
CA THR A 206 29.37 2.98 17.21
C THR A 206 28.37 3.06 18.37
N PRO A 207 27.98 1.93 18.99
CA PRO A 207 28.36 0.56 18.63
C PRO A 207 27.66 0.05 17.37
N THR A 208 28.35 -0.71 16.54
CA THR A 208 27.72 -1.49 15.44
C THR A 208 28.03 -2.96 15.67
N THR A 209 27.00 -3.80 15.69
CA THR A 209 27.14 -5.26 15.85
C THR A 209 26.85 -5.96 14.53
N MET A 210 27.73 -6.86 14.13
CA MET A 210 27.57 -7.69 12.93
C MET A 210 27.60 -9.17 13.27
N VAL A 211 26.82 -9.96 12.53
CA VAL A 211 27.04 -11.40 12.35
C VAL A 211 28.06 -11.57 11.22
N ILE A 212 29.05 -12.43 11.42
CA ILE A 212 30.03 -12.82 10.41
C ILE A 212 30.04 -14.35 10.25
N ARG A 213 30.25 -14.83 9.02
CA ARG A 213 30.38 -16.26 8.73
C ARG A 213 31.86 -16.66 8.61
N ARG A 214 32.24 -17.75 9.26
CA ARG A 214 33.61 -18.30 9.22
C ARG A 214 33.97 -18.74 7.80
N GLY A 215 35.18 -18.41 7.37
CA GLY A 215 35.70 -18.82 6.05
C GLY A 215 35.01 -18.13 4.86
N SER A 216 34.22 -17.09 5.09
CA SER A 216 33.49 -16.37 4.06
C SER A 216 33.58 -14.86 4.28
N SER A 217 33.34 -14.07 3.22
CA SER A 217 33.16 -12.61 3.32
C SER A 217 31.73 -12.22 3.72
N GLN A 218 30.82 -13.20 3.83
CA GLN A 218 29.44 -13.01 4.25
C GLN A 218 29.35 -12.44 5.66
N ARG A 219 28.66 -11.30 5.77
CA ARG A 219 28.42 -10.58 7.02
C ARG A 219 27.15 -9.76 6.90
N MET A 220 26.55 -9.46 8.05
CA MET A 220 25.35 -8.63 8.11
C MET A 220 25.36 -7.81 9.40
N VAL A 221 25.02 -6.53 9.30
CA VAL A 221 24.75 -5.69 10.47
C VAL A 221 23.44 -6.14 11.11
N ILE A 222 23.48 -6.42 12.41
CA ILE A 222 22.30 -6.83 13.18
C ILE A 222 21.90 -5.81 14.25
N ALA A 223 22.76 -4.82 14.54
CA ALA A 223 22.41 -3.69 15.40
C ALA A 223 23.28 -2.46 15.06
N ASN A 224 22.63 -1.30 14.96
CA ASN A 224 23.25 0.02 14.89
C ASN A 224 22.85 0.80 16.14
N GLY A 225 23.77 0.92 17.11
CA GLY A 225 23.47 1.43 18.44
C GLY A 225 23.24 0.32 19.47
N VAL A 226 22.65 0.71 20.61
CA VAL A 226 22.30 -0.22 21.68
C VAL A 226 21.04 -0.98 21.29
N GLU A 227 21.05 -2.30 21.51
CA GLU A 227 19.95 -3.18 21.19
C GLU A 227 19.57 -4.06 22.38
N ALA A 228 18.27 -4.26 22.59
CA ALA A 228 17.76 -5.14 23.61
C ALA A 228 18.05 -6.62 23.28
N TYR A 229 18.32 -7.41 24.31
CA TYR A 229 18.68 -8.82 24.15
C TYR A 229 17.69 -9.64 23.29
N PRO A 230 16.35 -9.53 23.46
CA PRO A 230 15.42 -10.28 22.63
C PRO A 230 15.49 -9.92 21.14
N ASN A 231 15.68 -8.63 20.83
CA ASN A 231 15.78 -8.19 19.43
C ASN A 231 17.13 -8.58 18.81
N LEU A 232 18.21 -8.56 19.60
CA LEU A 232 19.50 -9.10 19.18
C LEU A 232 19.41 -10.58 18.81
N ILE A 233 18.75 -11.41 19.63
CA ILE A 233 18.51 -12.83 19.35
C ILE A 233 17.69 -13.01 18.08
N GLN A 234 16.58 -12.27 17.95
CA GLN A 234 15.71 -12.33 16.77
C GLN A 234 16.47 -11.95 15.49
N THR A 235 17.20 -10.84 15.50
CA THR A 235 17.89 -10.34 14.31
C THR A 235 19.09 -11.22 13.96
N ALA A 236 19.81 -11.75 14.96
CA ALA A 236 20.86 -12.74 14.73
C ALA A 236 20.29 -14.02 14.10
N TYR A 237 19.16 -14.52 14.59
CA TYR A 237 18.49 -15.69 14.02
C TYR A 237 18.15 -15.48 12.54
N GLN A 238 17.53 -14.34 12.19
CA GLN A 238 17.18 -14.03 10.80
C GLN A 238 18.40 -13.81 9.92
N ALA A 239 19.41 -13.10 10.41
CA ALA A 239 20.66 -12.88 9.68
C ALA A 239 21.36 -14.21 9.38
N VAL A 240 21.41 -15.15 10.33
CA VAL A 240 22.02 -16.46 10.12
C VAL A 240 21.25 -17.26 9.07
N LYS A 241 19.93 -17.34 9.16
CA LYS A 241 19.11 -18.02 8.16
C LYS A 241 19.34 -17.44 6.76
N LEU A 242 19.37 -16.11 6.65
CA LEU A 242 19.61 -15.43 5.39
C LEU A 242 21.01 -15.73 4.83
N LEU A 243 22.05 -15.63 5.66
CA LEU A 243 23.44 -15.88 5.23
C LEU A 243 23.72 -17.36 4.94
N SER A 244 23.00 -18.27 5.57
CA SER A 244 23.01 -19.72 5.29
C SER A 244 22.24 -20.09 4.03
N GLY A 245 21.34 -19.22 3.55
CA GLY A 245 20.46 -19.48 2.42
C GLY A 245 19.17 -20.23 2.78
N ASP A 246 18.84 -20.32 4.07
CA ASP A 246 17.64 -20.98 4.58
C ASP A 246 16.37 -20.15 4.31
N ILE A 247 16.52 -18.83 4.14
CA ILE A 247 15.45 -17.90 3.80
C ILE A 247 15.90 -16.93 2.71
N ARG A 248 14.93 -16.37 2.01
CA ARG A 248 15.14 -15.22 1.11
C ARG A 248 14.95 -13.88 1.84
N PRO A 249 15.43 -12.75 1.28
CA PRO A 249 15.24 -11.43 1.88
C PRO A 249 13.76 -11.08 2.17
N GLU A 250 12.83 -11.53 1.34
CA GLU A 250 11.39 -11.29 1.53
C GLU A 250 10.82 -12.01 2.78
N GLN A 251 11.51 -13.06 3.23
CA GLN A 251 11.15 -13.85 4.42
C GLN A 251 11.89 -13.40 5.68
N PHE A 252 12.58 -12.26 5.66
CA PHE A 252 13.39 -11.80 6.80
C PHE A 252 12.58 -11.60 8.09
N LEU A 253 11.27 -11.38 7.98
CA LEU A 253 10.36 -11.25 9.11
C LEU A 253 9.58 -12.54 9.44
N THR A 254 9.76 -13.63 8.69
CA THR A 254 9.11 -14.91 8.97
C THR A 254 9.64 -15.49 10.28
N GLU A 255 8.82 -15.59 11.32
CA GLU A 255 9.30 -16.05 12.63
C GLU A 255 9.63 -17.55 12.64
N ALA A 256 10.30 -17.98 13.70
CA ALA A 256 10.62 -19.40 13.88
C ALA A 256 9.34 -20.24 13.94
N GLY A 257 9.25 -21.30 13.13
CA GLY A 257 8.08 -22.17 13.05
C GLY A 257 6.94 -21.62 12.20
N GLU A 258 7.12 -20.48 11.53
CA GLU A 258 6.15 -19.92 10.57
C GLU A 258 6.52 -20.22 9.12
N GLU A 259 7.58 -21.00 8.88
CA GLU A 259 8.01 -21.36 7.53
C GLU A 259 6.91 -22.12 6.77
N ASN A 260 6.62 -21.69 5.54
CA ASN A 260 5.50 -22.17 4.73
C ASN A 260 4.11 -21.97 5.38
N GLY A 261 4.01 -21.09 6.39
CA GLY A 261 2.77 -20.77 7.09
C GLY A 261 2.07 -19.52 6.56
N PHE A 262 1.02 -19.10 7.26
CA PHE A 262 0.19 -17.93 6.91
C PHE A 262 0.98 -16.62 6.82
N PHE A 263 1.98 -16.43 7.69
CA PHE A 263 2.79 -15.21 7.75
C PHE A 263 4.08 -15.28 6.93
N ASP A 264 4.35 -16.41 6.27
CA ASP A 264 5.49 -16.51 5.36
C ASP A 264 5.14 -15.83 4.03
N ALA A 265 5.91 -14.79 3.70
CA ALA A 265 5.71 -13.99 2.50
C ALA A 265 5.68 -14.83 1.21
N LEU A 266 6.38 -15.96 1.16
CA LEU A 266 6.51 -16.76 -0.05
C LEU A 266 5.64 -18.04 -0.06
N ALA A 267 4.86 -18.30 1.00
CA ALA A 267 4.08 -19.54 1.13
C ALA A 267 2.96 -19.69 0.08
N ASN A 268 2.37 -18.57 -0.34
CA ASN A 268 1.22 -18.56 -1.26
C ASN A 268 1.58 -18.08 -2.68
N GLY A 269 2.84 -18.26 -3.08
CA GLY A 269 3.34 -17.91 -4.40
C GLY A 269 4.16 -16.62 -4.44
N PRO A 270 4.54 -16.18 -5.65
CA PRO A 270 5.47 -15.08 -5.83
C PRO A 270 4.84 -13.73 -5.45
N VAL A 271 5.56 -12.94 -4.65
CA VAL A 271 5.15 -11.59 -4.22
C VAL A 271 5.68 -10.46 -5.12
N ALA A 272 6.57 -10.79 -6.06
CA ALA A 272 7.17 -9.84 -6.98
C ALA A 272 7.30 -10.44 -8.38
N ALA A 273 7.18 -9.61 -9.42
CA ALA A 273 7.35 -10.04 -10.80
C ALA A 273 8.76 -10.58 -11.10
N SER A 274 9.77 -10.17 -10.31
CA SER A 274 11.14 -10.66 -10.38
C SER A 274 11.36 -12.01 -9.72
N ASP A 275 10.32 -12.62 -9.13
CA ASP A 275 10.46 -13.90 -8.44
C ASP A 275 10.76 -15.03 -9.44
N PRO A 276 11.77 -15.88 -9.19
CA PRO A 276 12.10 -17.00 -10.06
C PRO A 276 10.91 -17.94 -10.36
N ALA A 277 9.99 -18.10 -9.41
CA ALA A 277 8.79 -18.93 -9.59
C ALA A 277 7.85 -18.39 -10.69
N VAL A 278 7.85 -17.08 -10.95
CA VAL A 278 7.05 -16.47 -12.03
C VAL A 278 7.55 -16.93 -13.40
N SER A 279 8.86 -17.07 -13.56
CA SER A 279 9.49 -17.42 -14.85
C SER A 279 9.40 -18.91 -15.18
N GLN A 280 9.20 -19.76 -14.18
CA GLN A 280 9.15 -21.21 -14.37
C GLN A 280 7.75 -21.74 -14.75
N GLY A 281 6.75 -20.85 -14.87
CA GLY A 281 5.37 -21.23 -15.15
C GLY A 281 4.78 -21.91 -13.93
N ALA A 282 3.98 -21.18 -13.16
CA ALA A 282 3.23 -21.73 -12.04
C ALA A 282 2.46 -22.98 -12.50
N GLN A 283 2.92 -24.17 -12.10
CA GLN A 283 2.01 -25.30 -11.95
C GLN A 283 1.33 -25.15 -10.59
N PRO A 284 0.00 -25.32 -10.54
CA PRO A 284 -0.79 -25.20 -9.33
C PRO A 284 -0.41 -26.25 -8.28
#